data_AF-A0A164AXF5-F1
#
_entry.id   AF-A0A164AXF5-F1
#
_cell.length_a   1.000
_cell.length_b   1.000
_cell.length_c   1.000
_cell.angle_alpha   90.00
_cell.angle_beta   90.00
_cell.angle_gamma   90.00
#
_symmetry.space_group_name_H-M   'P 1'
#
loop_
_entity.id
_entity.type
_entity.pdbx_description
1 polymer ?
#
loop_
_entity_poly.entity_id
_entity_poly.type
_entity_poly.pdbx_seq_one_letter_code
_entity_poly.pdbx_strand_id
1 'polypeptide(L)'
;MKKFRTPRPALARAAALVASVVLGASLLAASPATAAPQTTEALTAPASIAAAITAGPVVKAASGCKAFTRPSSKHVTVPKGYCYNPNAKKNKTLHDFCTKSPDGWYNANFKGPCARHDMCIEAKKVKRSSCDSSFRGYMLSECDKTFGKYNPLRYQCRSIALSYYAVVRAKTAIS
;
A
#
# COMPACT_ATOMS: atom_id res chain seq x y z
N MET A 1 -11.08 -19.04 -69.63
CA MET A 1 -10.46 -20.23 -69.01
C MET A 1 -10.65 -20.13 -67.50
N LYS A 2 -11.20 -21.20 -66.89
CA LYS A 2 -11.51 -21.33 -65.46
C LYS A 2 -10.23 -21.54 -64.63
N LYS A 3 -10.37 -21.36 -63.31
CA LYS A 3 -9.66 -21.98 -62.17
C LYS A 3 -8.89 -20.97 -61.30
N PHE A 4 -8.88 -21.02 -59.96
CA PHE A 4 -9.60 -21.76 -58.90
C PHE A 4 -9.37 -20.92 -57.63
N ARG A 5 -10.40 -20.70 -56.80
CA ARG A 5 -10.20 -20.22 -55.42
C ARG A 5 -9.74 -21.40 -54.55
N THR A 6 -8.78 -21.19 -53.65
CA THR A 6 -8.54 -22.08 -52.51
C THR A 6 -8.65 -21.31 -51.18
N PRO A 7 -9.21 -21.95 -50.13
CA PRO A 7 -9.62 -21.30 -48.88
C PRO A 7 -8.48 -21.12 -47.87
N ARG A 8 -8.63 -20.12 -47.00
CA ARG A 8 -7.83 -19.95 -45.78
C ARG A 8 -8.23 -21.02 -44.76
N PRO A 9 -7.29 -21.78 -44.18
CA PRO A 9 -7.62 -22.64 -43.05
C PRO A 9 -7.79 -21.80 -41.78
N ALA A 10 -9.01 -21.80 -41.24
CA ALA A 10 -9.22 -21.65 -39.81
C ALA A 10 -8.94 -23.01 -39.17
N LEU A 11 -7.99 -23.08 -38.24
CA LEU A 11 -7.87 -24.24 -37.36
C LEU A 11 -7.75 -23.81 -35.91
N ALA A 12 -8.55 -24.50 -35.12
CA ALA A 12 -8.81 -24.30 -33.73
C ALA A 12 -7.63 -24.70 -32.82
N ARG A 13 -7.64 -24.10 -31.62
CA ARG A 13 -7.34 -24.68 -30.31
C ARG A 13 -6.26 -25.78 -30.24
N ALA A 14 -5.17 -25.47 -29.55
CA ALA A 14 -4.45 -26.45 -28.74
C ALA A 14 -4.14 -25.82 -27.38
N ALA A 15 -4.84 -26.27 -26.35
CA ALA A 15 -4.36 -26.20 -24.98
C ALA A 15 -3.25 -27.25 -24.85
N ALA A 16 -2.06 -26.83 -24.46
CA ALA A 16 -1.00 -27.73 -24.03
C ALA A 16 -0.51 -27.26 -22.66
N LEU A 17 -0.93 -28.00 -21.63
CA LEU A 17 -0.22 -28.10 -20.37
C LEU A 17 1.17 -28.65 -20.67
N VAL A 18 2.21 -27.88 -20.35
CA VAL A 18 3.56 -28.42 -20.19
C VAL A 18 3.99 -28.08 -18.77
N ALA A 19 3.79 -29.05 -17.88
CA ALA A 19 4.54 -29.14 -16.65
C ALA A 19 5.99 -29.48 -17.03
N SER A 20 6.93 -28.63 -16.64
CA SER A 20 8.35 -28.97 -16.65
C SER A 20 8.96 -28.47 -15.35
N VAL A 21 9.12 -29.41 -14.44
CA VAL A 21 10.02 -29.31 -13.29
C VAL A 21 11.44 -29.30 -13.85
N VAL A 22 12.13 -28.17 -13.71
CA VAL A 22 13.59 -28.12 -13.82
C VAL A 22 14.11 -27.78 -12.42
N LEU A 23 14.55 -28.81 -11.71
CA LEU A 23 15.54 -28.68 -10.64
C LEU A 23 16.87 -28.27 -11.31
N GLY A 24 17.53 -27.21 -10.82
CA GLY A 24 18.88 -26.90 -11.28
C GLY A 24 19.41 -25.55 -10.85
N ALA A 25 19.97 -25.49 -9.64
CA ALA A 25 21.06 -24.63 -9.20
C ALA A 25 21.16 -23.20 -9.78
N SER A 26 20.59 -22.22 -9.08
CA SER A 26 21.04 -20.83 -9.18
C SER A 26 22.03 -20.54 -8.05
N LEU A 27 23.30 -20.41 -8.45
CA LEU A 27 24.40 -19.89 -7.65
C LEU A 27 24.01 -18.55 -7.02
N LEU A 28 23.94 -18.50 -5.70
CA LEU A 28 23.90 -17.26 -4.92
C LEU A 28 25.28 -16.60 -5.02
N ALA A 29 25.47 -15.74 -6.03
CA ALA A 29 26.50 -14.72 -5.99
C ALA A 29 26.06 -13.64 -5.00
N ALA A 30 26.47 -13.78 -3.74
CA ALA A 30 26.37 -12.73 -2.73
C ALA A 30 27.27 -11.56 -3.16
N SER A 31 26.65 -10.49 -3.63
CA SER A 31 27.35 -9.22 -3.81
C SER A 31 27.69 -8.63 -2.43
N PRO A 32 28.93 -8.20 -2.17
CA PRO A 32 29.22 -7.39 -1.00
C PRO A 32 28.60 -6.00 -1.22
N ALA A 33 27.54 -5.71 -0.48
CA ALA A 33 27.03 -4.35 -0.36
C ALA A 33 28.06 -3.52 0.42
N THR A 34 28.90 -2.80 -0.30
CA THR A 34 29.77 -1.75 0.26
C THR A 34 28.87 -0.71 0.93
N ALA A 35 28.84 -0.72 2.27
CA ALA A 35 28.20 0.31 3.06
C ALA A 35 29.00 1.61 2.93
N ALA A 36 28.43 2.59 2.24
CA ALA A 36 28.93 3.95 2.26
C ALA A 36 28.70 4.59 3.65
N PRO A 37 29.65 5.37 4.17
CA PRO A 37 29.49 6.08 5.44
C PRO A 37 28.41 7.17 5.31
N GLN A 38 27.41 7.12 6.18
CA GLN A 38 26.43 8.20 6.34
C GLN A 38 27.04 9.26 7.25
N THR A 39 27.35 10.42 6.68
CA THR A 39 27.75 11.61 7.41
C THR A 39 26.59 12.08 8.29
N THR A 40 26.86 12.14 9.59
CA THR A 40 26.01 12.73 10.61
C THR A 40 26.06 14.25 10.48
N GLU A 41 25.04 14.86 9.87
CA GLU A 41 24.75 16.27 10.08
C GLU A 41 23.63 16.41 11.12
N ALA A 42 24.05 16.78 12.31
CA ALA A 42 23.19 17.30 13.35
C ALA A 42 22.62 18.65 12.90
N LEU A 43 21.34 18.68 12.52
CA LEU A 43 20.61 19.93 12.46
C LEU A 43 20.11 20.28 13.87
N THR A 44 20.80 21.26 14.42
CA THR A 44 20.40 22.14 15.51
C THR A 44 18.96 22.61 15.36
N ALA A 45 18.20 22.47 16.44
CA ALA A 45 16.88 23.05 16.60
C ALA A 45 16.96 24.59 16.68
N PRO A 46 16.06 25.33 16.03
CA PRO A 46 15.68 26.64 16.51
C PRO A 46 14.46 26.54 17.44
N ALA A 47 14.52 27.37 18.46
CA ALA A 47 13.52 27.54 19.50
C ALA A 47 12.14 27.97 18.97
N SER A 48 11.13 27.49 19.69
CA SER A 48 9.86 28.14 20.02
C SER A 48 9.31 29.19 19.05
N ILE A 49 8.26 28.80 18.31
CA ILE A 49 7.19 29.72 17.94
C ILE A 49 5.89 29.13 18.47
N ALA A 50 5.48 29.62 19.64
CA ALA A 50 4.09 29.54 20.06
C ALA A 50 3.28 30.46 19.13
N ALA A 51 2.66 29.86 18.11
CA ALA A 51 1.76 30.56 17.20
C ALA A 51 0.37 29.92 17.27
N ALA A 52 -0.52 30.66 17.94
CA ALA A 52 -1.96 30.74 17.75
C ALA A 52 -2.67 29.46 17.29
N ILE A 53 -3.44 28.88 18.23
CA ILE A 53 -4.53 27.96 17.95
C ILE A 53 -5.68 28.78 17.33
N THR A 54 -5.50 29.28 16.11
CA THR A 54 -6.65 29.69 15.30
C THR A 54 -7.31 28.41 14.82
N ALA A 55 -8.55 28.19 15.25
CA ALA A 55 -9.44 27.19 14.70
C ALA A 55 -9.45 27.32 13.18
N GLY A 56 -8.65 26.50 12.49
CA GLY A 56 -8.70 26.37 11.04
C GLY A 56 -10.13 26.00 10.63
N PRO A 57 -10.53 26.32 9.39
CA PRO A 57 -11.89 26.08 8.93
C PRO A 57 -12.24 24.63 9.23
N VAL A 58 -13.31 24.45 9.99
CA VAL A 58 -13.88 23.14 10.27
C VAL A 58 -14.39 22.66 8.92
N VAL A 59 -13.55 21.94 8.17
CA VAL A 59 -14.00 21.19 7.00
C VAL A 59 -15.09 20.28 7.52
N LYS A 60 -16.34 20.66 7.22
CA LYS A 60 -17.54 19.93 7.64
C LYS A 60 -17.32 18.50 7.17
N ALA A 61 -17.22 17.57 8.12
CA ALA A 61 -17.16 16.16 7.80
C ALA A 61 -18.34 15.89 6.85
N ALA A 62 -18.05 15.32 5.67
CA ALA A 62 -19.11 15.06 4.72
C ALA A 62 -20.22 14.26 5.43
N SER A 63 -21.47 14.63 5.20
CA SER A 63 -22.62 13.95 5.79
C SER A 63 -22.49 12.43 5.55
N GLY A 64 -22.40 11.65 6.64
CA GLY A 64 -22.18 10.20 6.59
C GLY A 64 -20.77 9.71 6.96
N CYS A 65 -19.82 10.60 7.26
CA CYS A 65 -18.48 10.21 7.74
C CYS A 65 -18.50 9.82 9.23
N LYS A 66 -17.94 8.67 9.57
CA LYS A 66 -17.62 8.33 10.97
C LYS A 66 -16.30 8.97 11.38
N ALA A 67 -16.29 9.63 12.54
CA ALA A 67 -15.07 10.15 13.16
C ALA A 67 -14.24 9.00 13.76
N PHE A 68 -12.90 9.14 13.74
CA PHE A 68 -11.99 8.20 14.39
C PHE A 68 -11.19 8.86 15.49
N THR A 69 -11.08 8.16 16.60
CA THR A 69 -10.09 8.46 17.62
C THR A 69 -8.71 8.15 17.06
N ARG A 70 -7.83 9.15 17.07
CA ARG A 70 -6.47 9.00 16.57
C ARG A 70 -5.70 8.06 17.50
N PRO A 71 -5.13 6.94 17.01
CA PRO A 71 -4.26 6.11 17.85
C PRO A 71 -3.02 6.91 18.28
N SER A 72 -2.32 6.41 19.31
CA SER A 72 -1.15 7.10 19.89
C SER A 72 -0.12 7.49 18.82
N SER A 73 0.69 8.52 19.10
CA SER A 73 1.74 9.01 18.20
C SER A 73 2.78 7.96 17.81
N LYS A 74 2.80 6.81 18.49
CA LYS A 74 3.68 5.69 18.15
C LYS A 74 3.23 4.91 16.92
N HIS A 75 1.96 4.99 16.49
CA HIS A 75 1.42 4.23 15.35
C HIS A 75 1.23 5.09 14.10
N VAL A 76 1.05 4.45 12.94
CA VAL A 76 0.62 5.16 11.73
C VAL A 76 -0.83 5.58 11.92
N THR A 77 -1.05 6.88 12.13
CA THR A 77 -2.39 7.39 12.40
C THR A 77 -3.21 7.54 11.13
N VAL A 78 -4.53 7.35 11.26
CA VAL A 78 -5.52 7.82 10.28
C VAL A 78 -5.37 9.33 10.11
N PRO A 79 -5.25 9.86 8.86
CA PRO A 79 -5.09 11.30 8.64
C PRO A 79 -6.33 12.10 9.07
N LYS A 80 -6.09 13.34 9.48
CA LYS A 80 -7.19 14.30 9.69
C LYS A 80 -7.89 14.52 8.34
N GLY A 81 -9.22 14.40 8.34
CA GLY A 81 -10.04 14.53 7.13
C GLY A 81 -10.33 13.21 6.41
N TYR A 82 -9.80 12.07 6.86
CA TYR A 82 -10.26 10.79 6.36
C TYR A 82 -11.73 10.57 6.75
N CYS A 83 -12.57 10.31 5.74
CA CYS A 83 -13.96 9.97 5.92
C CYS A 83 -14.12 8.46 5.78
N TYR A 84 -14.41 7.75 6.87
CA TYR A 84 -14.88 6.37 6.72
C TYR A 84 -16.37 6.38 6.40
N ASN A 85 -16.68 5.94 5.20
CA ASN A 85 -18.03 5.77 4.70
C ASN A 85 -18.05 4.58 3.73
N PRO A 86 -18.11 3.35 4.28
CA PRO A 86 -18.21 2.15 3.45
C PRO A 86 -19.55 2.07 2.70
N ASN A 87 -20.48 3.00 2.91
CA ASN A 87 -21.76 3.07 2.19
C ASN A 87 -21.79 4.22 1.17
N ALA A 88 -20.64 4.83 0.86
CA ALA A 88 -20.57 5.91 -0.09
C ALA A 88 -21.05 5.45 -1.48
N LYS A 89 -21.92 6.27 -2.11
CA LYS A 89 -22.46 6.00 -3.46
C LYS A 89 -21.40 6.10 -4.55
N LYS A 90 -20.29 6.81 -4.29
CA LYS A 90 -19.15 6.99 -5.19
C LYS A 90 -17.87 6.73 -4.40
N ASN A 91 -16.83 6.21 -5.07
CA ASN A 91 -15.50 5.98 -4.48
C ASN A 91 -15.54 5.18 -3.16
N LYS A 92 -16.48 4.24 -3.01
CA LYS A 92 -16.67 3.41 -1.80
C LYS A 92 -15.36 2.82 -1.27
N THR A 93 -14.53 2.30 -2.17
CA THR A 93 -13.26 1.65 -1.85
C THR A 93 -12.12 2.62 -1.49
N LEU A 94 -12.40 3.92 -1.35
CA LEU A 94 -11.44 4.93 -0.88
C LEU A 94 -11.85 5.49 0.50
N HIS A 95 -12.88 4.90 1.10
CA HIS A 95 -13.47 5.35 2.37
C HIS A 95 -13.83 4.16 3.26
N ASP A 96 -13.21 3.00 3.05
CA ASP A 96 -13.54 1.74 3.74
C ASP A 96 -12.32 1.08 4.40
N PHE A 97 -11.24 1.84 4.63
CA PHE A 97 -9.94 1.37 5.10
C PHE A 97 -9.33 0.32 4.17
N CYS A 98 -9.13 -0.91 4.64
CA CYS A 98 -8.45 -1.93 3.88
C CYS A 98 -9.46 -2.69 3.02
N THR A 99 -9.82 -2.13 1.87
CA THR A 99 -10.84 -2.71 0.98
C THR A 99 -10.58 -4.20 0.72
N LYS A 100 -11.56 -5.07 1.04
CA LYS A 100 -11.51 -6.54 0.87
C LYS A 100 -10.40 -7.24 1.65
N SER A 101 -9.87 -6.63 2.70
CA SER A 101 -8.87 -7.22 3.58
C SER A 101 -9.16 -6.88 5.03
N PRO A 102 -8.68 -7.66 6.01
CA PRO A 102 -8.75 -7.25 7.40
C PRO A 102 -8.13 -5.88 7.66
N ASP A 103 -8.72 -5.09 8.56
CA ASP A 103 -8.21 -3.77 8.97
C ASP A 103 -6.97 -3.85 9.87
N GLY A 104 -6.46 -5.06 10.14
CA GLY A 104 -5.34 -5.30 11.03
C GLY A 104 -4.91 -6.77 11.06
N TRP A 105 -3.81 -7.04 11.75
CA TRP A 105 -3.26 -8.37 11.94
C TRP A 105 -2.67 -8.47 13.35
N TYR A 106 -3.22 -9.35 14.20
CA TYR A 106 -2.99 -9.35 15.65
C TYR A 106 -3.14 -7.91 16.21
N ASN A 107 -2.10 -7.38 16.85
CA ASN A 107 -2.10 -6.05 17.46
C ASN A 107 -1.78 -4.93 16.45
N ALA A 108 -1.44 -5.26 15.20
CA ALA A 108 -1.09 -4.26 14.19
C ALA A 108 -2.36 -3.69 13.55
N ASN A 109 -2.48 -2.35 13.56
CA ASN A 109 -3.66 -1.65 13.06
C ASN A 109 -3.39 -1.03 11.69
N PHE A 110 -3.94 -1.63 10.63
CA PHE A 110 -3.72 -1.20 9.26
C PHE A 110 -4.70 -0.12 8.78
N LYS A 111 -5.65 0.32 9.62
CA LYS A 111 -6.57 1.43 9.27
C LYS A 111 -5.84 2.72 8.91
N GLY A 112 -4.79 3.07 9.66
CA GLY A 112 -3.99 4.26 9.38
C GLY A 112 -3.26 4.20 8.04
N PRO A 113 -2.46 3.16 7.78
CA PRO A 113 -1.86 2.92 6.47
C PRO A 113 -2.86 2.90 5.31
N CYS A 114 -3.97 2.17 5.43
CA CYS A 114 -5.00 2.08 4.38
C CYS A 114 -5.67 3.43 4.13
N ALA A 115 -6.06 4.18 5.17
CA ALA A 115 -6.64 5.51 5.03
C ALA A 115 -5.71 6.51 4.31
N ARG A 116 -4.39 6.42 4.54
CA ARG A 116 -3.40 7.24 3.83
C ARG A 116 -3.31 6.89 2.35
N HIS A 117 -3.41 5.61 2.01
CA HIS A 117 -3.40 5.14 0.63
C HIS A 117 -4.64 5.64 -0.12
N ASP A 118 -5.81 5.46 0.49
CA ASP A 118 -7.10 5.94 -0.02
C ASP A 118 -7.08 7.43 -0.35
N MET A 119 -6.68 8.28 0.62
CA MET A 119 -6.62 9.72 0.42
C MET A 119 -5.57 10.13 -0.62
N CYS A 120 -4.46 9.38 -0.73
CA CYS A 120 -3.46 9.63 -1.77
C CYS A 120 -4.04 9.39 -3.16
N ILE A 121 -4.77 8.28 -3.32
CA ILE A 121 -5.45 7.93 -4.56
C ILE A 121 -6.51 8.97 -4.90
N GLU A 122 -7.33 9.34 -3.91
CA GLU A 122 -8.41 10.31 -4.09
C GLU A 122 -7.88 11.69 -4.49
N ALA A 123 -6.78 12.12 -3.89
CA ALA A 123 -6.18 13.43 -4.16
C ALA A 123 -5.67 13.57 -5.60
N LYS A 124 -5.33 12.46 -6.28
CA LYS A 124 -4.82 12.42 -7.67
C LYS A 124 -3.63 13.37 -7.94
N LYS A 125 -2.85 13.70 -6.90
CA LYS A 125 -1.69 14.62 -6.98
C LYS A 125 -0.43 13.94 -7.49
N VAL A 126 -0.35 12.62 -7.37
CA VAL A 126 0.81 11.81 -7.75
C VAL A 126 0.34 10.56 -8.51
N LYS A 127 1.29 9.89 -9.19
CA LYS A 127 1.02 8.60 -9.83
C LYS A 127 0.55 7.59 -8.79
N ARG A 128 -0.38 6.71 -9.17
CA ARG A 128 -0.93 5.68 -8.28
C ARG A 128 0.16 4.76 -7.71
N SER A 129 1.20 4.47 -8.48
CA SER A 129 2.38 3.71 -8.03
C SER A 129 3.14 4.37 -6.87
N SER A 130 3.17 5.70 -6.81
CA SER A 130 3.75 6.46 -5.69
C SER A 130 2.91 6.33 -4.42
N CYS A 131 1.58 6.32 -4.55
CA CYS A 131 0.68 6.02 -3.44
C CYS A 131 0.89 4.59 -2.93
N ASP A 132 0.98 3.60 -3.82
CA ASP A 132 1.23 2.20 -3.45
C ASP A 132 2.57 2.03 -2.71
N SER A 133 3.61 2.73 -3.19
CA SER A 133 4.95 2.67 -2.57
C SER A 133 4.95 3.27 -1.16
N SER A 134 4.25 4.39 -0.97
CA SER A 134 4.06 5.00 0.35
C SER A 134 3.26 4.10 1.27
N PHE A 135 2.21 3.45 0.75
CA PHE A 135 1.40 2.48 1.49
C PHE A 135 2.25 1.32 2.03
N ARG A 136 3.15 0.75 1.22
CA ARG A 136 4.10 -0.27 1.68
C ARG A 136 4.91 0.22 2.89
N GLY A 137 5.47 1.42 2.80
CA GLY A 137 6.26 2.00 3.90
C GLY A 137 5.46 2.15 5.19
N TYR A 138 4.22 2.63 5.09
CA TYR A 138 3.32 2.77 6.24
C TYR A 138 2.94 1.42 6.86
N MET A 139 2.62 0.41 6.04
CA MET A 139 2.29 -0.92 6.54
C MET A 139 3.47 -1.57 7.29
N LEU A 140 4.68 -1.48 6.73
CA LEU A 140 5.89 -2.00 7.38
C LEU A 140 6.23 -1.24 8.66
N SER A 141 6.06 0.09 8.66
CA SER A 141 6.25 0.92 9.84
C SER A 141 5.29 0.51 10.96
N GLU A 142 4.02 0.23 10.64
CA GLU A 142 3.03 -0.19 11.63
C GLU A 142 3.42 -1.52 12.29
N CYS A 143 3.91 -2.48 11.51
CA CYS A 143 4.46 -3.73 12.05
C CYS A 143 5.64 -3.50 13.00
N ASP A 144 6.55 -2.59 12.64
CA ASP A 144 7.74 -2.27 13.43
C ASP A 144 7.42 -1.55 14.74
N LYS A 145 6.34 -0.76 14.75
CA LYS A 145 5.85 -0.02 15.92
C LYS A 145 5.05 -0.90 16.86
N THR A 146 4.30 -1.84 16.29
CA THR A 146 3.46 -2.78 17.04
C THR A 146 4.30 -3.86 17.72
N PHE A 147 5.27 -4.42 16.99
CA PHE A 147 6.05 -5.56 17.46
C PHE A 147 7.50 -5.14 17.72
N GLY A 148 8.00 -5.49 18.91
CA GLY A 148 9.38 -5.23 19.29
C GLY A 148 10.38 -5.85 18.30
N LYS A 149 11.61 -5.30 18.28
CA LYS A 149 12.65 -5.64 17.29
C LYS A 149 12.89 -7.14 17.13
N TYR A 150 12.87 -7.88 18.25
CA TYR A 150 13.17 -9.32 18.32
C TYR A 150 11.92 -10.22 18.33
N ASN A 151 10.73 -9.65 18.20
CA ASN A 151 9.50 -10.43 18.20
C ASN A 151 9.31 -11.12 16.82
N PRO A 152 9.21 -12.45 16.74
CA PRO A 152 9.03 -13.15 15.46
C PRO A 152 7.73 -12.76 14.73
N LEU A 153 6.69 -12.32 15.45
CA LEU A 153 5.45 -11.81 14.86
C LEU A 153 5.70 -10.57 13.99
N ARG A 154 6.78 -9.82 14.22
CA ARG A 154 7.17 -8.69 13.36
C ARG A 154 7.41 -9.12 11.92
N TYR A 155 8.09 -10.24 11.71
CA TYR A 155 8.40 -10.75 10.37
C TYR A 155 7.13 -11.25 9.66
N GLN A 156 6.26 -11.93 10.40
CA GLN A 156 4.97 -12.37 9.88
C GLN A 156 4.06 -11.17 9.53
N CYS A 157 4.00 -10.16 10.39
CA CYS A 157 3.28 -8.91 10.10
C CYS A 157 3.78 -8.26 8.82
N ARG A 158 5.11 -8.15 8.66
CA ARG A 158 5.72 -7.60 7.45
C ARG A 158 5.37 -8.43 6.21
N SER A 159 5.33 -9.75 6.31
CA SER A 159 4.91 -10.62 5.21
C SER A 159 3.46 -10.33 4.80
N ILE A 160 2.54 -10.25 5.76
CA ILE A 160 1.13 -9.88 5.51
C ILE A 160 1.04 -8.48 4.88
N ALA A 161 1.78 -7.51 5.41
CA ALA A 161 1.87 -6.16 4.84
C ALA A 161 2.35 -6.14 3.38
N LEU A 162 3.31 -6.98 3.04
CA LEU A 162 3.79 -7.13 1.66
C LEU A 162 2.72 -7.77 0.75
N SER A 163 1.92 -8.71 1.26
CA SER A 163 0.78 -9.26 0.50
C SER A 163 -0.27 -8.20 0.17
N TYR A 164 -0.58 -7.31 1.11
CA TYR A 164 -1.49 -6.18 0.87
C TYR A 164 -0.93 -5.27 -0.22
N TYR A 165 0.37 -4.93 -0.11
CA TYR A 165 1.07 -4.14 -1.12
C TYR A 165 1.04 -4.81 -2.51
N ALA A 166 1.28 -6.13 -2.58
CA ALA A 166 1.26 -6.86 -3.85
C ALA A 166 -0.10 -6.76 -4.56
N VAL A 167 -1.21 -6.88 -3.82
CA VAL A 167 -2.56 -6.76 -4.37
C VAL A 167 -2.81 -5.35 -4.93
N VAL A 168 -2.46 -4.29 -4.19
CA VAL A 168 -2.68 -2.92 -4.69
C VAL A 168 -1.79 -2.59 -5.88
N ARG A 169 -0.55 -3.09 -5.90
CA ARG A 169 0.35 -2.94 -7.05
C ARG A 169 -0.15 -3.66 -8.28
N ALA A 170 -0.66 -4.89 -8.13
CA ALA A 170 -1.27 -5.63 -9.21
C ALA A 170 -2.48 -4.86 -9.78
N LYS A 171 -3.36 -4.33 -8.91
CA LYS A 171 -4.49 -3.48 -9.33
C LYS A 171 -4.04 -2.25 -10.12
N THR A 172 -2.98 -1.60 -9.68
CA THR A 172 -2.40 -0.44 -10.37
C THR A 172 -1.80 -0.79 -11.73
N ALA A 173 -1.26 -2.00 -11.90
CA ALA A 173 -0.69 -2.43 -13.18
C ALA A 173 -1.75 -2.78 -14.24
N ILE A 174 -2.96 -3.11 -13.83
CA ILE A 174 -4.09 -3.46 -14.72
C ILE A 174 -5.13 -2.34 -14.87
N SER A 175 -4.92 -1.19 -14.22
CA SER A 175 -5.78 0.01 -14.34
C SER A 175 -5.20 0.99 -15.35
#